data_AF-A0A9P6PIG7-F1
#
_entry.id   AF-A0A9P6PIG7-F1
#
_cell.length_a   1.000
_cell.length_b   1.000
_cell.length_c   1.000
_cell.angle_alpha   90.00
_cell.angle_beta   90.00
_cell.angle_gamma   90.00
#
_symmetry.space_group_name_H-M   'P 1'
#
loop_
_entity.id
_entity.type
_entity.pdbx_description
1 polymer ?
#
loop_
_entity_poly.entity_id
_entity_poly.type
_entity_poly.pdbx_seq_one_letter_code
_entity_poly.pdbx_strand_id
1 'polypeptide(L)'
;MAFYGGERPQEDGIIRYGDHVSLKHNQTGRFLTSNNDNYEGGSGQNIVFAGGWSADEWSTFIVIPPRYTEEEPGYEVGWDDEVRLKHVPTRRNLHSHPDHESPVTGQQEVTCFGDDETSDENDIWVVAKWDEDSDEYDDFWRVGQGFVLRHLLTGRTLHSHEELFFDENNEVTCFSELDENDMWRVEY
;
A
#
# COMPACT_ATOMS: atom_id res chain seq x y z
N MET A 1 13.42 10.03 16.82
CA MET A 1 13.10 8.90 15.93
C MET A 1 12.32 7.88 16.75
N ALA A 2 11.01 7.78 16.53
CA ALA A 2 10.24 6.69 17.13
C ALA A 2 10.69 5.39 16.45
N PHE A 3 11.16 4.42 17.23
CA PHE A 3 11.41 3.07 16.72
C PHE A 3 10.05 2.44 16.46
N TYR A 4 9.63 2.42 15.20
CA TYR A 4 8.49 1.63 14.76
C TYR A 4 8.92 0.16 14.70
N GLY A 5 9.08 -0.47 15.86
CA GLY A 5 9.37 -1.90 16.01
C GLY A 5 8.08 -2.73 15.94
N GLY A 6 7.25 -2.46 14.93
CA GLY A 6 5.93 -3.03 14.78
C GLY A 6 5.86 -4.54 14.96
N GLU A 7 4.72 -5.05 15.38
CA GLU A 7 4.39 -6.48 15.29
C GLU A 7 3.29 -6.67 14.25
N ARG A 8 2.92 -7.93 13.97
CA ARG A 8 1.70 -8.20 13.19
C ARG A 8 0.47 -7.67 13.97
N PRO A 9 -0.66 -7.40 13.29
CA PRO A 9 -1.90 -7.01 13.96
C PRO A 9 -2.27 -7.98 15.10
N GLN A 10 -2.90 -7.42 16.14
CA GLN A 10 -3.32 -8.18 17.32
C GLN A 10 -4.48 -9.15 17.00
N GLU A 11 -4.84 -10.02 17.96
CA GLU A 11 -5.92 -11.01 17.78
C GLU A 11 -7.29 -10.38 17.50
N ASP A 12 -7.50 -9.11 17.86
CA ASP A 12 -8.72 -8.37 17.53
C ASP A 12 -8.84 -8.00 16.04
N GLY A 13 -7.76 -8.17 15.29
CA GLY A 13 -7.68 -7.90 13.86
C GLY A 13 -7.74 -6.42 13.48
N ILE A 14 -7.76 -5.49 14.43
CA ILE A 14 -7.78 -4.05 14.16
C ILE A 14 -6.37 -3.61 13.76
N ILE A 15 -6.25 -2.94 12.62
CA ILE A 15 -4.99 -2.37 12.15
C ILE A 15 -4.68 -1.09 12.92
N ARG A 16 -3.45 -1.00 13.42
CA ARG A 16 -2.94 0.16 14.16
C ARG A 16 -1.73 0.75 13.47
N TYR A 17 -1.50 2.04 13.69
CA TYR A 17 -0.22 2.64 13.35
C TYR A 17 0.91 1.89 14.05
N GLY A 18 1.93 1.51 13.30
CA GLY A 18 3.01 0.64 13.73
C GLY A 18 2.84 -0.82 13.35
N ASP A 19 1.67 -1.28 12.90
CA ASP A 19 1.49 -2.70 12.53
C ASP A 19 2.21 -3.06 11.23
N HIS A 20 2.74 -4.28 11.19
CA HIS A 20 3.30 -4.91 9.99
C HIS A 20 2.22 -5.68 9.23
N VAL A 21 1.91 -5.21 8.02
CA VAL A 21 0.86 -5.74 7.15
C VAL A 21 1.44 -6.25 5.84
N SER A 22 0.77 -7.24 5.24
CA SER A 22 1.01 -7.65 3.87
C SER A 22 -0.30 -7.50 3.09
N LEU A 23 -0.25 -6.78 1.98
CA LEU A 23 -1.44 -6.42 1.21
C LEU A 23 -1.59 -7.41 0.06
N LYS A 24 -2.67 -8.18 0.06
CA LYS A 24 -3.00 -9.12 -0.99
C LYS A 24 -4.00 -8.51 -1.94
N HIS A 25 -3.68 -8.53 -3.22
CA HIS A 25 -4.60 -8.15 -4.27
C HIS A 25 -5.71 -9.19 -4.39
N ASN A 26 -6.98 -8.77 -4.33
CA ASN A 26 -8.10 -9.70 -4.22
C ASN A 26 -8.27 -10.57 -5.49
N GLN A 27 -8.10 -9.97 -6.68
CA GLN A 27 -8.35 -10.68 -7.95
C GLN A 27 -7.24 -11.67 -8.30
N THR A 28 -5.98 -11.24 -8.22
CA THR A 28 -4.85 -12.11 -8.60
C THR A 28 -4.38 -12.99 -7.45
N GLY A 29 -4.74 -12.66 -6.20
CA GLY A 29 -4.29 -13.36 -5.01
C GLY A 29 -2.82 -13.15 -4.66
N ARG A 30 -2.14 -12.24 -5.37
CA ARG A 30 -0.72 -11.93 -5.18
C ARG A 30 -0.52 -10.79 -4.19
N PHE A 31 0.60 -10.81 -3.48
CA PHE A 31 0.93 -9.81 -2.49
C PHE A 31 1.71 -8.63 -3.10
N LEU A 32 1.39 -7.42 -2.65
CA LEU A 32 2.17 -6.20 -2.90
C LEU A 32 3.59 -6.41 -2.37
N THR A 33 4.57 -6.17 -3.22
CA THR A 33 5.97 -6.50 -2.98
C THR A 33 6.86 -5.40 -3.55
N SER A 34 8.00 -5.20 -2.91
CA SER A 34 9.11 -4.42 -3.46
C SER A 34 10.42 -5.16 -3.21
N ASN A 35 11.51 -4.73 -3.83
CA ASN A 35 12.84 -5.32 -3.65
C ASN A 35 13.93 -4.24 -3.72
N ASN A 36 15.20 -4.60 -3.95
CA ASN A 36 16.29 -3.62 -4.02
C ASN A 36 16.50 -2.96 -5.40
N ASP A 37 15.68 -3.33 -6.39
CA ASP A 37 15.83 -2.86 -7.77
C ASP A 37 14.98 -1.60 -8.01
N ASN A 38 15.38 -0.82 -9.02
CA ASN A 38 14.67 0.37 -9.44
C ASN A 38 14.11 0.17 -10.86
N TYR A 39 13.07 0.92 -11.22
CA TYR A 39 12.59 0.95 -12.60
C TYR A 39 13.70 1.45 -13.53
N GLU A 40 13.85 0.82 -14.69
CA GLU A 40 14.80 1.28 -15.72
C GLU A 40 14.27 2.52 -16.48
N GLY A 41 12.96 2.76 -16.42
CA GLY A 41 12.25 3.90 -16.99
C GLY A 41 11.40 4.63 -15.96
N GLY A 42 10.43 5.42 -16.42
CA GLY A 42 9.53 6.15 -15.52
C GLY A 42 10.29 7.13 -14.63
N SER A 43 10.03 7.09 -13.32
CA SER A 43 10.75 7.92 -12.34
C SER A 43 12.16 7.42 -12.00
N GLY A 44 12.48 6.16 -12.34
CA GLY A 44 13.72 5.50 -11.90
C GLY A 44 13.78 5.18 -10.41
N GLN A 45 12.64 5.24 -9.70
CA GLN A 45 12.53 4.91 -8.28
C GLN A 45 12.39 3.39 -8.06
N ASN A 46 12.30 2.98 -6.79
CA ASN A 46 12.23 1.57 -6.40
C ASN A 46 10.98 0.89 -6.96
N ILE A 47 11.15 -0.31 -7.51
CA ILE A 47 10.03 -1.03 -8.11
C ILE A 47 9.00 -1.48 -7.07
N VAL A 48 7.74 -1.50 -7.47
CA VAL A 48 6.64 -2.14 -6.75
C VAL A 48 5.89 -3.04 -7.72
N PHE A 49 5.47 -4.21 -7.26
CA PHE A 49 4.75 -5.20 -8.06
C PHE A 49 3.87 -6.07 -7.16
N ALA A 50 2.96 -6.85 -7.74
CA ALA A 50 2.23 -7.88 -7.01
C ALA A 50 2.69 -9.27 -7.45
N GLY A 51 3.32 -10.02 -6.54
CA GLY A 51 4.10 -11.21 -6.88
C GLY A 51 3.76 -12.45 -6.09
N GLY A 52 4.27 -12.54 -4.87
CA GLY A 52 4.20 -13.76 -4.05
C GLY A 52 2.76 -14.26 -3.86
N TRP A 53 2.56 -15.58 -3.87
CA TRP A 53 1.29 -16.23 -3.53
C TRP A 53 1.08 -16.38 -2.01
N SER A 54 2.08 -16.01 -1.23
CA SER A 54 2.10 -16.04 0.23
C SER A 54 2.92 -14.85 0.71
N ALA A 55 2.53 -14.28 1.84
CA ALA A 55 3.26 -13.19 2.45
C ALA A 55 4.67 -13.63 2.90
N ASP A 56 5.62 -12.72 2.83
CA ASP A 56 7.01 -12.88 3.19
C ASP A 56 7.62 -11.53 3.64
N GLU A 57 8.93 -11.49 3.86
CA GLU A 57 9.61 -10.27 4.30
C GLU A 57 9.55 -9.13 3.25
N TRP A 58 9.55 -9.45 1.95
CA TRP A 58 9.56 -8.50 0.83
C TRP A 58 8.16 -7.98 0.47
N SER A 59 7.13 -8.57 1.05
CA SER A 59 5.74 -8.11 0.96
C SER A 59 5.24 -7.51 2.28
N THR A 60 6.16 -7.19 3.21
CA THR A 60 5.80 -6.60 4.50
C THR A 60 6.00 -5.08 4.48
N PHE A 61 4.92 -4.36 4.82
CA PHE A 61 4.89 -2.91 5.00
C PHE A 61 4.50 -2.57 6.44
N ILE A 62 5.00 -1.47 6.95
CA ILE A 62 4.57 -0.90 8.22
C ILE A 62 3.61 0.26 7.98
N VAL A 63 2.45 0.21 8.63
CA VAL A 63 1.45 1.30 8.61
C VAL A 63 1.97 2.40 9.52
N ILE A 64 2.20 3.61 9.01
CA ILE A 64 2.68 4.74 9.82
C ILE A 64 1.83 5.98 9.52
N PRO A 65 1.67 6.88 10.49
CA PRO A 65 0.83 8.05 10.29
C PRO A 65 1.52 9.08 9.38
N PRO A 66 0.78 10.05 8.82
CA PRO A 66 1.35 11.21 8.14
C PRO A 66 2.37 11.95 9.02
N ARG A 67 3.30 12.71 8.44
CA ARG A 67 4.38 13.33 9.23
C ARG A 67 3.92 14.39 10.24
N TYR A 68 2.78 15.03 9.98
CA TYR A 68 2.28 16.17 10.74
C TYR A 68 0.88 15.85 11.28
N THR A 69 0.83 15.00 12.30
CA THR A 69 -0.40 14.52 12.94
C THR A 69 -0.16 14.26 14.43
N GLU A 70 -1.24 14.12 15.19
CA GLU A 70 -1.22 13.74 16.60
C GLU A 70 -1.28 12.20 16.79
N GLU A 71 -1.49 11.44 15.71
CA GLU A 71 -1.52 9.98 15.72
C GLU A 71 -0.12 9.39 16.01
N GLU A 72 -0.08 8.38 16.88
CA GLU A 72 1.15 7.72 17.35
C GLU A 72 1.07 6.20 17.18
N PRO A 73 2.20 5.47 17.20
CA PRO A 73 2.19 4.01 17.19
C PRO A 73 1.24 3.42 18.25
N GLY A 74 0.38 2.50 17.84
CA GLY A 74 -0.64 1.84 18.65
C GLY A 74 -2.04 2.44 18.53
N TYR A 75 -2.20 3.61 17.92
CA TYR A 75 -3.53 4.16 17.62
C TYR A 75 -4.20 3.35 16.50
N GLU A 76 -5.50 3.13 16.65
CA GLU A 76 -6.35 2.38 15.71
C GLU A 76 -6.55 3.20 14.44
N VAL A 77 -6.42 2.56 13.27
CA VAL A 77 -6.65 3.21 11.98
C VAL A 77 -8.13 3.06 11.64
N GLY A 78 -8.82 4.19 11.57
CA GLY A 78 -10.20 4.28 11.12
C GLY A 78 -10.32 4.19 9.60
N TRP A 79 -11.54 3.98 9.12
CA TRP A 79 -11.84 4.24 7.70
C TRP A 79 -11.73 5.74 7.40
N ASP A 80 -11.30 6.05 6.18
CA ASP A 80 -10.98 7.40 5.69
C ASP A 80 -9.77 8.08 6.36
N ASP A 81 -9.06 7.39 7.24
CA ASP A 81 -7.80 7.88 7.80
C ASP A 81 -6.68 7.92 6.76
N GLU A 82 -5.81 8.91 6.92
CA GLU A 82 -4.58 9.05 6.14
C GLU A 82 -3.48 8.17 6.73
N VAL A 83 -2.82 7.38 5.89
CA VAL A 83 -1.72 6.50 6.24
C VAL A 83 -0.56 6.71 5.28
N ARG A 84 0.64 6.32 5.72
CA ARG A 84 1.76 5.99 4.84
C ARG A 84 2.12 4.52 5.05
N LEU A 85 2.54 3.85 4.00
CA LEU A 85 2.95 2.44 4.06
C LEU A 85 4.45 2.38 3.78
N LYS A 86 5.25 2.01 4.77
CA LYS A 86 6.71 1.91 4.58
C LYS A 86 7.12 0.46 4.39
N HIS A 87 7.75 0.15 3.27
CA HIS A 87 8.29 -1.17 3.00
C HIS A 87 9.39 -1.51 4.01
N VAL A 88 9.26 -2.64 4.70
CA VAL A 88 10.11 -2.96 5.86
C VAL A 88 11.57 -3.19 5.45
N PRO A 89 11.90 -4.03 4.44
CA PRO A 89 13.28 -4.26 4.04
C PRO A 89 14.00 -3.01 3.52
N THR A 90 13.34 -2.21 2.66
CA THR A 90 14.00 -1.08 1.98
C THR A 90 13.87 0.23 2.74
N ARG A 91 12.98 0.31 3.75
CA ARG A 91 12.68 1.52 4.54
C ARG A 91 12.06 2.67 3.73
N ARG A 92 11.63 2.39 2.49
CA ARG A 92 11.02 3.35 1.55
C ARG A 92 9.50 3.37 1.71
N ASN A 93 8.85 4.48 1.42
CA ASN A 93 7.39 4.62 1.49
C ASN A 93 6.74 4.23 0.15
N LEU A 94 5.60 3.55 0.18
CA LEU A 94 4.74 3.37 -0.99
C LEU A 94 4.32 4.74 -1.50
N HIS A 95 4.54 4.97 -2.79
CA HIS A 95 4.56 6.31 -3.38
C HIS A 95 3.92 6.29 -4.76
N SER A 96 3.32 7.41 -5.17
CA SER A 96 2.83 7.59 -6.53
C SER A 96 2.82 9.07 -6.91
N HIS A 97 2.91 9.39 -8.20
CA HIS A 97 3.06 10.78 -8.65
C HIS A 97 2.43 11.02 -10.04
N PRO A 98 1.91 12.24 -10.30
CA PRO A 98 1.08 12.53 -11.48
C PRO A 98 1.79 12.43 -12.84
N ASP A 99 3.11 12.55 -12.88
CA ASP A 99 3.85 12.83 -14.12
C ASP A 99 4.64 11.63 -14.68
N HIS A 100 4.45 10.43 -14.12
CA HIS A 100 5.13 9.23 -14.58
C HIS A 100 4.14 8.10 -14.88
N GLU A 101 4.31 7.54 -16.06
CA GLU A 101 3.54 6.41 -16.56
C GLU A 101 4.17 5.08 -16.12
N SER A 102 3.34 4.12 -15.77
CA SER A 102 3.73 2.76 -15.45
C SER A 102 4.27 2.04 -16.69
N PRO A 103 5.26 1.14 -16.54
CA PRO A 103 6.02 0.62 -17.67
C PRO A 103 5.25 -0.31 -18.62
N VAL A 104 4.14 -0.91 -18.18
CA VAL A 104 3.38 -1.90 -18.97
C VAL A 104 2.09 -1.28 -19.51
N THR A 105 1.22 -0.77 -18.63
CA THR A 105 -0.10 -0.25 -19.04
C THR A 105 -0.15 1.25 -19.33
N GLY A 106 0.88 2.01 -18.96
CA GLY A 106 0.88 3.46 -19.07
C GLY A 106 -0.07 4.16 -18.10
N GLN A 107 -0.52 3.47 -17.05
CA GLN A 107 -1.28 4.07 -15.95
C GLN A 107 -0.34 4.89 -15.06
N GLN A 108 -0.81 5.41 -13.92
CA GLN A 108 0.09 6.17 -13.04
C GLN A 108 1.05 5.22 -12.31
N GLU A 109 2.35 5.53 -12.36
CA GLU A 109 3.39 4.71 -11.73
C GLU A 109 3.24 4.68 -10.19
N VAL A 110 3.43 3.51 -9.61
CA VAL A 110 3.53 3.29 -8.15
C VAL A 110 4.92 2.75 -7.85
N THR A 111 5.57 3.34 -6.86
CA THR A 111 6.97 3.07 -6.51
C THR A 111 7.15 2.96 -5.00
N CYS A 112 8.37 2.65 -4.58
CA CYS A 112 8.83 2.89 -3.22
C CYS A 112 9.84 4.06 -3.21
N PHE A 113 9.59 5.09 -2.42
CA PHE A 113 10.36 6.34 -2.41
C PHE A 113 10.94 6.70 -1.04
N GLY A 114 12.04 7.46 -1.06
CA GLY A 114 12.62 8.04 0.14
C GLY A 114 13.30 7.02 1.05
N ASP A 115 13.21 7.25 2.35
CA ASP A 115 13.81 6.44 3.42
C ASP A 115 13.20 6.80 4.80
N ASP A 116 13.95 6.59 5.88
CA ASP A 116 13.51 6.94 7.23
C ASP A 116 13.42 8.45 7.50
N GLU A 117 14.20 9.25 6.80
CA GLU A 117 14.28 10.71 6.96
C GLU A 117 13.64 11.46 5.78
N THR A 118 13.43 10.80 4.65
CA THR A 118 12.90 11.35 3.40
C THR A 118 11.49 10.81 3.10
N SER A 119 10.53 11.73 2.96
CA SER A 119 9.13 11.45 2.63
C SER A 119 8.46 12.76 2.23
N ASP A 120 7.45 12.71 1.39
CA ASP A 120 6.66 13.87 0.94
C ASP A 120 5.15 13.55 0.86
N GLU A 121 4.37 14.47 0.29
CA GLU A 121 2.90 14.36 0.20
C GLU A 121 2.43 13.23 -0.73
N ASN A 122 3.28 12.73 -1.62
CA ASN A 122 2.99 11.61 -2.52
C ASN A 122 3.12 10.23 -1.84
N ASP A 123 3.52 10.21 -0.56
CA ASP A 123 3.56 8.99 0.25
C ASP A 123 2.23 8.75 0.99
N ILE A 124 1.27 9.67 0.89
CA ILE A 124 0.04 9.66 1.69
C ILE A 124 -1.10 8.98 0.93
N TRP A 125 -1.70 8.01 1.60
CA TRP A 125 -2.82 7.21 1.12
C TRP A 125 -3.98 7.32 2.10
N VAL A 126 -5.21 7.22 1.60
CA VAL A 126 -6.41 7.13 2.42
C VAL A 126 -6.92 5.70 2.35
N VAL A 127 -7.15 5.06 3.50
CA VAL A 127 -7.75 3.73 3.57
C VAL A 127 -9.27 3.83 3.55
N ALA A 128 -9.89 3.35 2.47
CA ALA A 128 -11.33 3.41 2.28
C ALA A 128 -11.95 2.01 2.28
N LYS A 129 -13.22 1.92 2.66
CA LYS A 129 -14.02 0.70 2.55
C LYS A 129 -14.14 0.31 1.08
N TRP A 130 -14.07 -0.98 0.77
CA TRP A 130 -14.37 -1.46 -0.59
C TRP A 130 -15.86 -1.31 -0.91
N ASP A 131 -16.72 -1.61 0.06
CA ASP A 131 -18.17 -1.45 -0.05
C ASP A 131 -18.66 -0.52 1.08
N GLU A 132 -18.82 0.76 0.74
CA GLU A 132 -19.20 1.82 1.70
C GLU A 132 -20.60 1.61 2.31
N ASP A 133 -21.48 0.89 1.61
CA ASP A 133 -22.86 0.64 2.04
C ASP A 133 -23.00 -0.67 2.85
N SER A 134 -21.92 -1.44 3.02
CA SER A 134 -21.95 -2.71 3.74
C SER A 134 -21.92 -2.52 5.27
N ASP A 135 -22.92 -3.10 5.93
CA ASP A 135 -23.01 -3.18 7.39
C ASP A 135 -21.94 -4.12 8.02
N GLU A 136 -21.10 -4.79 7.22
CA GLU A 136 -19.99 -5.63 7.71
C GLU A 136 -18.80 -4.80 8.21
N TYR A 137 -18.72 -3.53 7.81
CA TYR A 137 -17.67 -2.62 8.26
C TYR A 137 -18.06 -1.93 9.56
N ASP A 138 -17.22 -2.05 10.58
CA ASP A 138 -17.27 -1.15 11.73
C ASP A 138 -16.46 0.13 11.47
N ASP A 139 -16.06 0.82 12.53
CA ASP A 139 -15.37 2.12 12.43
C ASP A 139 -13.88 1.98 12.05
N PHE A 140 -13.30 0.76 12.12
CA PHE A 140 -11.86 0.55 12.01
C PHE A 140 -11.46 -0.35 10.83
N TRP A 141 -10.26 -0.10 10.30
CA TRP A 141 -9.64 -0.97 9.30
C TRP A 141 -9.20 -2.29 9.92
N ARG A 142 -9.56 -3.43 9.30
CA ARG A 142 -9.27 -4.76 9.85
C ARG A 142 -8.61 -5.73 8.87
N VAL A 143 -7.88 -6.68 9.45
CA VAL A 143 -7.37 -7.88 8.77
C VAL A 143 -8.50 -8.61 8.03
N GLY A 144 -8.25 -9.03 6.80
CA GLY A 144 -9.17 -9.80 5.97
C GLY A 144 -10.33 -9.01 5.37
N GLN A 145 -10.62 -7.78 5.84
CA GLN A 145 -11.63 -6.93 5.20
C GLN A 145 -11.11 -6.36 3.88
N GLY A 146 -12.03 -6.26 2.90
CA GLY A 146 -11.73 -5.63 1.63
C GLY A 146 -11.56 -4.13 1.80
N PHE A 147 -10.56 -3.53 1.18
CA PHE A 147 -10.33 -2.09 1.23
C PHE A 147 -9.75 -1.59 -0.08
N VAL A 148 -9.76 -0.26 -0.22
CA VAL A 148 -9.11 0.49 -1.29
C VAL A 148 -8.10 1.44 -0.67
N LEU A 149 -6.94 1.59 -1.31
CA LEU A 149 -6.00 2.66 -0.97
C LEU A 149 -6.10 3.77 -2.02
N ARG A 150 -6.59 4.93 -1.61
CA ARG A 150 -6.67 6.11 -2.47
C ARG A 150 -5.46 7.00 -2.24
N HIS A 151 -4.65 7.21 -3.26
CA HIS A 151 -3.54 8.15 -3.22
C HIS A 151 -4.07 9.58 -3.00
N LEU A 152 -3.65 10.24 -1.92
CA LEU A 152 -4.29 11.49 -1.48
C LEU A 152 -4.17 12.60 -2.52
N LEU A 153 -2.97 12.78 -3.11
CA LEU A 153 -2.71 13.90 -4.01
C LEU A 153 -3.42 13.76 -5.35
N THR A 154 -3.49 12.54 -5.90
CA THR A 154 -4.01 12.30 -7.26
C THR A 154 -5.46 11.81 -7.26
N GLY A 155 -5.98 11.36 -6.11
CA GLY A 155 -7.30 10.77 -5.97
C GLY A 155 -7.45 9.38 -6.63
N ARG A 156 -6.37 8.83 -7.18
CA ARG A 156 -6.31 7.52 -7.84
C ARG A 156 -6.17 6.40 -6.83
N THR A 157 -6.54 5.19 -7.21
CA THR A 157 -6.57 4.02 -6.33
C THR A 157 -5.44 3.06 -6.65
N LEU A 158 -4.85 2.44 -5.63
CA LEU A 158 -3.85 1.39 -5.79
C LEU A 158 -4.49 0.19 -6.50
N HIS A 159 -3.91 -0.19 -7.62
CA HIS A 159 -4.47 -1.15 -8.57
C HIS A 159 -3.43 -2.19 -8.95
N SER A 160 -3.86 -3.42 -9.26
CA SER A 160 -3.01 -4.44 -9.87
C SER A 160 -3.83 -5.34 -10.77
N HIS A 161 -3.23 -6.01 -11.75
CA HIS A 161 -3.99 -6.71 -12.78
C HIS A 161 -3.14 -7.81 -13.44
N GLU A 162 -3.74 -8.62 -14.31
CA GLU A 162 -3.05 -9.78 -14.93
C GLU A 162 -1.95 -9.40 -15.94
N GLU A 163 -1.79 -8.11 -16.26
CA GLU A 163 -0.66 -7.66 -17.09
C GLU A 163 0.66 -7.90 -16.36
N LEU A 164 1.56 -8.60 -17.06
CA LEU A 164 2.81 -9.05 -16.49
C LEU A 164 3.86 -7.95 -16.54
N PHE A 165 4.44 -7.69 -15.39
CA PHE A 165 5.66 -6.94 -15.17
C PHE A 165 6.85 -7.90 -14.95
N PHE A 166 8.02 -7.36 -14.62
CA PHE A 166 9.27 -8.05 -14.32
C PHE A 166 9.08 -9.42 -13.63
N ASP A 167 9.73 -10.45 -14.17
CA ASP A 167 9.74 -11.82 -13.63
C ASP A 167 8.34 -12.44 -13.42
N GLU A 168 7.44 -12.25 -14.39
CA GLU A 168 6.06 -12.78 -14.38
C GLU A 168 5.19 -12.29 -13.21
N ASN A 169 5.62 -11.24 -12.50
CA ASN A 169 4.83 -10.56 -11.48
C ASN A 169 3.76 -9.68 -12.13
N ASN A 170 2.74 -9.26 -11.39
CA ASN A 170 1.74 -8.33 -11.90
C ASN A 170 2.21 -6.89 -11.73
N GLU A 171 1.89 -6.04 -12.71
CA GLU A 171 2.09 -4.60 -12.58
C GLU A 171 1.21 -4.04 -11.44
N VAL A 172 1.75 -3.06 -10.71
CA VAL A 172 1.00 -2.28 -9.71
C VAL A 172 1.03 -0.82 -10.13
N THR A 173 -0.13 -0.17 -10.07
CA THR A 173 -0.36 1.15 -10.63
C THR A 173 -1.33 1.95 -9.76
N CYS A 174 -1.48 3.24 -10.08
CA CYS A 174 -2.57 4.07 -9.60
C CYS A 174 -3.59 4.26 -10.73
N PHE A 175 -4.82 3.79 -10.51
CA PHE A 175 -5.88 3.80 -11.51
C PHE A 175 -6.92 4.90 -11.24
N SER A 176 -7.47 5.48 -12.30
CA SER A 176 -8.37 6.65 -12.20
C SER A 176 -9.85 6.27 -12.10
N GLU A 177 -10.19 5.02 -12.41
CA GLU A 177 -11.52 4.48 -12.25
C GLU A 177 -11.50 3.47 -11.10
N LEU A 178 -12.65 3.16 -10.51
CA LEU A 178 -12.76 2.13 -9.48
C LEU A 178 -13.32 0.86 -10.13
N ASP A 179 -12.55 -0.23 -10.06
CA ASP A 179 -12.94 -1.56 -10.50
C ASP A 179 -12.47 -2.64 -9.51
N GLU A 180 -12.79 -3.90 -9.79
CA GLU A 180 -12.51 -5.05 -8.90
C GLU A 180 -11.01 -5.26 -8.60
N ASN A 181 -10.12 -4.70 -9.40
CA ASN A 181 -8.66 -4.74 -9.27
C ASN A 181 -8.09 -3.67 -8.31
N ASP A 182 -8.95 -2.80 -7.78
CA ASP A 182 -8.59 -1.85 -6.73
C ASP A 182 -8.80 -2.44 -5.33
N MET A 183 -9.31 -3.67 -5.24
CA MET A 183 -9.63 -4.33 -3.99
C MET A 183 -8.42 -5.07 -3.42
N TRP A 184 -8.03 -4.69 -2.20
CA TRP A 184 -6.97 -5.33 -1.44
C TRP A 184 -7.51 -5.89 -0.12
N ARG A 185 -6.73 -6.81 0.49
CA ARG A 185 -6.97 -7.33 1.85
C ARG A 185 -5.65 -7.39 2.61
N VAL A 186 -5.69 -7.11 3.90
CA VAL A 186 -4.56 -7.41 4.78
C VAL A 186 -4.60 -8.90 5.12
N GLU A 187 -3.54 -9.63 4.77
CA GLU A 187 -3.33 -11.04 5.12
C GLU A 187 -1.89 -11.24 5.64
N TYR A 188 -1.63 -12.39 6.27
CA TYR A 188 -0.31 -12.79 6.79
C TYR A 188 -0.04 -14.28 6.59
#